data_AF-A0A7W1KHF6-F1
#
_entry.id   AF-A0A7W1KHF6-F1
#
_cell.length_a   1.000
_cell.length_b   1.000
_cell.length_c   1.000
_cell.angle_alpha   90.00
_cell.angle_beta   90.00
_cell.angle_gamma   90.00
#
_symmetry.space_group_name_H-M   'P 1'
#
loop_
_entity.id
_entity.type
_entity.pdbx_description
1 polymer ?
#
loop_
_entity_poly.entity_id
_entity_poly.type
_entity_poly.pdbx_seq_one_letter_code
_entity_poly.pdbx_strand_id
1 'polypeptide(L)'
;MSEFLIPHNDEGRALSPIEAKTGVVLPIWAPGDGLTNRHHPHFYKRNFLNGLRKQETRAVRFSRLQRVQLSAHEKYHRAFDGTAFPVDENQSFGITILNCAGYIAGHSVEMSGSKPNIIETTPRMRRILRSPGILTMERRYSYRRDIGQFLMYHAVSQRFDHVKRGQVEEFIELGAAKFQTDELAQERRLRLGMRLTNIGLGIAVDGIGKKYLQARQSLALPEEAPICAWQVAKDYVAGHEPDYYDTLHENLELQLADAA
;
A
#
# COMPACT_ATOMS: atom_id res chain seq x y z
N MET A 1 6.41 25.28 -2.55
CA MET A 1 5.18 24.48 -2.72
C MET A 1 4.72 24.05 -1.33
N SER A 2 3.41 23.98 -1.07
CA SER A 2 2.89 23.50 0.22
C SER A 2 3.35 22.07 0.50
N GLU A 3 3.71 21.75 1.74
CA GLU A 3 4.15 20.41 2.14
C GLU A 3 2.99 19.41 2.29
N PHE A 4 1.75 19.93 2.37
CA PHE A 4 0.51 19.17 2.43
C PHE A 4 -0.55 19.74 1.49
N LEU A 5 -1.56 18.93 1.18
CA LEU A 5 -2.72 19.28 0.36
C LEU A 5 -4.00 18.95 1.12
N ILE A 6 -5.03 19.79 0.95
CA ILE A 6 -6.40 19.50 1.38
C ILE A 6 -7.23 19.32 0.12
N PRO A 7 -7.41 18.08 -0.36
CA PRO A 7 -8.23 17.83 -1.54
C PRO A 7 -9.71 18.13 -1.25
N HIS A 8 -10.51 18.32 -2.29
CA HIS A 8 -11.95 18.52 -2.18
C HIS A 8 -12.66 17.49 -3.06
N ASN A 9 -13.86 17.06 -2.64
CA ASN A 9 -14.71 16.18 -3.46
C ASN A 9 -15.47 16.98 -4.55
N ASP A 10 -16.27 16.29 -5.36
CA ASP A 10 -17.08 16.90 -6.45
C ASP A 10 -18.07 17.97 -5.95
N GLU A 11 -18.43 17.92 -4.66
CA GLU A 11 -19.34 18.87 -4.00
C GLU A 11 -18.59 20.05 -3.36
N GLY A 12 -17.27 20.14 -3.53
CA GLY A 12 -16.43 21.17 -2.93
C GLY A 12 -16.22 21.01 -1.42
N ARG A 13 -16.52 19.84 -0.84
CA ARG A 13 -16.26 19.54 0.57
C ARG A 13 -14.83 19.06 0.76
N ALA A 14 -14.17 19.57 1.81
CA ALA A 14 -12.79 19.21 2.13
C ALA A 14 -12.66 17.72 2.47
N LEU A 15 -11.62 17.09 1.96
CA LEU A 15 -11.18 15.73 2.27
C LEU A 15 -9.98 15.78 3.23
N SER A 16 -9.68 14.64 3.84
CA SER A 16 -8.56 14.38 4.73
C SER A 16 -7.27 14.94 4.13
N PRO A 17 -6.54 15.78 4.87
CA PRO A 17 -5.27 16.31 4.40
C PRO A 17 -4.28 15.18 4.11
N ILE A 18 -3.51 15.34 3.04
CA ILE A 18 -2.45 14.41 2.62
C ILE A 18 -1.11 15.13 2.52
N GLU A 19 -0.02 14.40 2.73
CA GLU A 19 1.32 14.92 2.46
C GLU A 19 1.57 14.97 0.95
N ALA A 20 1.99 16.13 0.44
CA ALA A 20 2.10 16.36 -1.00
C ALA A 20 3.09 15.41 -1.69
N LYS A 21 4.17 15.02 -1.00
CA LYS A 21 5.26 14.20 -1.56
C LYS A 21 4.89 12.72 -1.68
N THR A 22 4.14 12.19 -0.71
CA THR A 22 3.86 10.75 -0.58
C THR A 22 2.41 10.40 -0.87
N GLY A 23 1.48 11.35 -0.77
CA GLY A 23 0.04 11.11 -0.80
C GLY A 23 -0.50 10.46 0.47
N VAL A 24 0.35 10.23 1.48
CA VAL A 24 -0.07 9.62 2.74
C VAL A 24 -0.90 10.61 3.55
N VAL A 25 -2.02 10.14 4.08
CA VAL A 25 -2.93 10.92 4.95
C VAL A 25 -2.18 11.39 6.20
N LEU A 26 -2.39 12.66 6.56
CA LEU A 26 -1.82 13.22 7.77
C LEU A 26 -2.43 12.54 9.02
N PRO A 27 -1.63 12.07 10.00
CA PRO A 27 -2.13 11.57 11.27
C PRO A 27 -2.90 12.65 12.02
N ILE A 28 -3.88 12.25 12.82
CA ILE A 28 -4.56 13.13 13.76
C ILE A 28 -3.69 13.29 15.01
N TRP A 29 -3.36 14.52 15.40
CA TRP A 29 -2.74 14.79 16.69
C TRP A 29 -3.81 14.90 17.78
N ALA A 30 -4.20 13.73 18.30
CA ALA A 30 -5.03 13.58 19.50
C ALA A 30 -4.85 12.17 20.08
N PRO A 31 -3.61 11.77 20.45
CA PRO A 31 -3.37 10.43 20.96
C PRO A 31 -4.18 10.17 22.22
N GLY A 32 -4.75 8.98 22.34
CA GLY A 32 -5.51 8.53 23.49
C GLY A 32 -6.19 7.19 23.26
N ASP A 33 -6.69 6.57 24.33
CA ASP A 33 -7.28 5.23 24.36
C ASP A 33 -8.70 5.15 23.76
N GLY A 34 -9.03 6.08 22.86
CA GLY A 34 -10.35 6.16 22.23
C GLY A 34 -10.53 5.16 21.08
N LEU A 35 -11.53 5.44 20.24
CA LEU A 35 -11.82 4.60 19.09
C LEU A 35 -10.62 4.53 18.14
N THR A 36 -10.41 3.35 17.54
CA THR A 36 -9.60 3.26 16.35
C THR A 36 -10.27 4.10 15.28
N ASN A 37 -9.67 5.25 14.94
CA ASN A 37 -9.81 5.89 13.65
C ASN A 37 -9.23 4.98 12.57
N ARG A 38 -10.06 4.00 12.31
CA ARG A 38 -10.22 3.33 11.06
C ARG A 38 -10.59 4.42 10.08
N HIS A 39 -9.71 4.81 9.15
CA HIS A 39 -10.02 5.66 7.99
C HIS A 39 -11.06 5.00 7.02
N HIS A 40 -11.99 4.21 7.58
CA HIS A 40 -12.81 3.17 7.00
C HIS A 40 -14.13 3.63 6.38
N PRO A 41 -14.83 4.69 6.81
CA PRO A 41 -16.16 4.96 6.28
C PRO A 41 -16.21 5.82 5.01
N HIS A 42 -15.15 6.56 4.66
CA HIS A 42 -15.29 7.69 3.74
C HIS A 42 -14.34 7.69 2.53
N PHE A 43 -13.95 6.50 2.05
CA PHE A 43 -13.78 6.36 0.61
C PHE A 43 -15.19 6.47 0.01
N TYR A 44 -15.64 7.70 -0.25
CA TYR A 44 -17.04 7.98 -0.62
C TYR A 44 -17.44 7.22 -1.89
N LYS A 45 -18.68 6.70 -1.85
CA LYS A 45 -19.41 5.84 -2.80
C LYS A 45 -19.03 4.35 -2.75
N ARG A 46 -19.92 3.58 -2.12
CA ARG A 46 -20.11 2.11 -2.20
C ARG A 46 -19.94 1.55 -3.62
N ASN A 47 -20.21 2.36 -4.64
CA ASN A 47 -20.23 1.99 -6.06
C ASN A 47 -18.85 1.71 -6.66
N PHE A 48 -17.74 2.23 -6.11
CA PHE A 48 -16.39 1.94 -6.63
C PHE A 48 -15.71 0.71 -6.00
N LEU A 49 -16.27 0.17 -4.91
CA LEU A 49 -15.89 -1.15 -4.37
C LEU A 49 -16.42 -2.32 -5.23
N ASN A 50 -17.11 -2.03 -6.33
CA ASN A 50 -17.68 -3.02 -7.25
C ASN A 50 -16.84 -3.25 -8.53
N GLY A 51 -15.68 -2.59 -8.68
CA GLY A 51 -14.75 -2.79 -9.82
C GLY A 51 -13.34 -3.24 -9.42
N LEU A 52 -12.45 -3.41 -10.41
CA LEU A 52 -11.04 -3.82 -10.26
C LEU A 52 -10.26 -3.04 -9.17
N ARG A 53 -10.63 -1.79 -8.89
CA ARG A 53 -10.04 -0.92 -7.84
C ARG A 53 -10.38 -1.31 -6.39
N LYS A 54 -11.18 -2.38 -6.18
CA LYS A 54 -11.59 -2.86 -4.85
C LYS A 54 -10.39 -3.33 -4.02
N GLN A 55 -9.40 -3.99 -4.64
CA GLN A 55 -8.23 -4.51 -3.94
C GLN A 55 -7.26 -3.41 -3.53
N GLU A 56 -6.89 -2.50 -4.45
CA GLU A 56 -6.08 -1.30 -4.18
C GLU A 56 -6.63 -0.50 -2.99
N THR A 57 -7.92 -0.17 -3.03
CA THR A 57 -8.59 0.63 -2.00
C THR A 57 -8.57 -0.09 -0.65
N ARG A 58 -8.76 -1.42 -0.65
CA ARG A 58 -8.70 -2.23 0.58
C ARG A 58 -7.28 -2.26 1.15
N ALA A 59 -6.27 -2.45 0.31
CA ALA A 59 -4.88 -2.48 0.76
C ALA A 59 -4.47 -1.14 1.39
N VAL A 60 -4.75 -0.02 0.72
CA VAL A 60 -4.48 1.33 1.29
C VAL A 60 -5.22 1.52 2.60
N ARG A 61 -6.51 1.16 2.66
CA ARG A 61 -7.34 1.28 3.88
C ARG A 61 -6.79 0.48 5.06
N PHE A 62 -6.32 -0.75 4.85
CA PHE A 62 -5.88 -1.63 5.93
C PHE A 62 -4.40 -1.48 6.26
N SER A 63 -3.62 -0.84 5.40
CA SER A 63 -2.19 -0.62 5.61
C SER A 63 -1.87 0.27 6.81
N ARG A 64 -2.81 1.11 7.28
CA ARG A 64 -2.60 1.99 8.44
C ARG A 64 -3.90 2.31 9.20
N LEU A 65 -3.86 2.08 10.51
CA LEU A 65 -4.91 2.44 11.46
C LEU A 65 -4.35 3.40 12.51
N GLN A 66 -5.19 4.33 12.98
CA GLN A 66 -4.82 5.21 14.07
C GLN A 66 -5.85 5.16 15.20
N ARG A 67 -5.46 5.03 16.47
CA ARG A 67 -6.34 5.29 17.61
C ARG A 67 -6.22 6.74 18.06
N VAL A 68 -7.38 7.35 18.31
CA VAL A 68 -7.50 8.76 18.70
C VAL A 68 -8.62 8.90 19.71
N GLN A 69 -8.63 10.00 20.45
CA GLN A 69 -9.74 10.34 21.33
C GLN A 69 -11.06 10.45 20.56
N LEU A 70 -12.18 9.99 21.14
CA LEU A 70 -13.49 9.98 20.48
C LEU A 70 -13.93 11.38 20.00
N SER A 71 -13.76 12.39 20.85
CA SER A 71 -14.09 13.77 20.52
C SER A 71 -13.31 14.29 19.31
N ALA A 72 -12.02 13.94 19.20
CA ALA A 72 -11.19 14.29 18.05
C ALA A 72 -11.61 13.53 16.79
N HIS A 73 -11.95 12.24 16.91
CA HIS A 73 -12.46 11.43 15.82
C HIS A 73 -13.73 12.03 15.21
N GLU A 74 -14.72 12.37 16.04
CA GLU A 74 -15.97 12.97 15.56
C GLU A 74 -15.75 14.36 14.97
N LYS A 75 -14.92 15.21 15.61
CA LYS A 75 -14.56 16.51 15.03
C LYS A 75 -13.90 16.35 13.67
N TYR A 76 -13.06 15.33 13.50
CA TYR A 76 -12.38 15.05 12.23
C TYR A 76 -13.39 14.67 11.15
N HIS A 77 -14.34 13.79 11.45
CA HIS A 77 -15.41 13.41 10.53
C HIS A 77 -16.40 14.53 10.20
N ARG A 78 -16.57 15.51 11.10
CA ARG A 78 -17.33 16.73 10.79
C ARG A 78 -16.57 17.67 9.87
N ALA A 79 -15.24 17.72 10.00
CA ALA A 79 -14.39 18.64 9.23
C ALA A 79 -14.04 18.12 7.83
N PHE A 80 -13.86 16.80 7.69
CA PHE A 80 -13.41 16.18 6.45
C PHE A 80 -14.39 15.11 5.99
N ASP A 81 -14.79 15.21 4.73
CA ASP A 81 -15.71 14.29 4.08
C ASP A 81 -15.00 13.04 3.56
N GLY A 82 -14.00 12.55 4.29
CA GLY A 82 -13.23 11.35 3.94
C GLY A 82 -11.91 11.58 3.28
N THR A 83 -11.32 10.52 2.74
CA THR A 83 -9.95 10.53 2.23
C THR A 83 -9.95 10.49 0.71
N ALA A 84 -9.13 11.34 0.08
CA ALA A 84 -8.94 11.29 -1.35
C ALA A 84 -8.39 9.93 -1.78
N PHE A 85 -8.91 9.41 -2.88
CA PHE A 85 -8.37 8.20 -3.49
C PHE A 85 -6.99 8.51 -4.09
N PRO A 86 -6.08 7.53 -4.08
CA PRO A 86 -4.92 7.58 -4.95
C PRO A 86 -5.36 7.76 -6.41
N VAL A 87 -4.59 8.55 -7.16
CA VAL A 87 -4.82 8.89 -8.57
C VAL A 87 -4.74 7.64 -9.44
N ASP A 88 -3.78 6.77 -9.14
CA ASP A 88 -3.50 5.54 -9.88
C ASP A 88 -2.98 4.42 -8.96
N GLU A 89 -2.79 3.25 -9.56
CA GLU A 89 -2.34 2.03 -8.89
C GLU A 89 -0.93 2.19 -8.31
N ASN A 90 -0.01 2.89 -8.99
CA ASN A 90 1.34 3.13 -8.51
C ASN A 90 1.34 3.98 -7.23
N GLN A 91 0.45 4.98 -7.15
CA GLN A 91 0.27 5.76 -5.94
C GLN A 91 -0.35 4.90 -4.82
N SER A 92 -1.34 4.05 -5.13
CA SER A 92 -1.89 3.07 -4.17
C SER A 92 -0.82 2.14 -3.61
N PHE A 93 0.05 1.62 -4.48
CA PHE A 93 1.17 0.76 -4.11
C PHE A 93 2.15 1.50 -3.19
N GLY A 94 2.58 2.70 -3.59
CA GLY A 94 3.51 3.51 -2.80
C GLY A 94 2.99 3.88 -1.42
N ILE A 95 1.73 4.31 -1.33
CA ILE A 95 1.06 4.62 -0.04
C ILE A 95 0.97 3.36 0.82
N THR A 96 0.58 2.23 0.25
CA THR A 96 0.49 0.94 0.95
C THR A 96 1.83 0.55 1.55
N ILE A 97 2.91 0.59 0.76
CA ILE A 97 4.27 0.28 1.23
C ILE A 97 4.70 1.21 2.37
N LEU A 98 4.52 2.52 2.23
CA LEU A 98 4.90 3.48 3.28
C LEU A 98 4.11 3.25 4.57
N ASN A 99 2.79 3.05 4.46
CA ASN A 99 1.92 2.76 5.60
C ASN A 99 2.31 1.45 6.30
N CYS A 100 2.56 0.38 5.55
CA CYS A 100 3.05 -0.91 6.04
C CYS A 100 4.46 -0.84 6.64
N ALA A 101 5.23 0.21 6.35
CA ALA A 101 6.51 0.46 6.98
C ALA A 101 6.40 1.35 8.23
N GLY A 102 5.19 1.76 8.62
CA GLY A 102 4.96 2.64 9.77
C GLY A 102 5.31 4.11 9.51
N TYR A 103 5.22 4.56 8.26
CA TYR A 103 5.49 5.95 7.88
C TYR A 103 4.60 6.95 8.63
N ILE A 104 5.24 8.02 9.12
CA ILE A 104 4.58 9.17 9.74
C ILE A 104 4.91 10.43 8.95
N ALA A 105 3.87 11.06 8.39
CA ALA A 105 3.99 12.29 7.62
C ALA A 105 4.61 13.44 8.43
N GLY A 106 5.24 14.39 7.72
CA GLY A 106 5.87 15.56 8.33
C GLY A 106 4.90 16.50 9.05
N HIS A 107 3.59 16.37 8.81
CA HIS A 107 2.53 17.18 9.43
C HIS A 107 1.45 16.30 10.06
N SER A 108 0.68 16.87 10.98
CA SER A 108 -0.45 16.25 11.67
C SER A 108 -1.65 17.19 11.70
N VAL A 109 -2.86 16.62 11.82
CA VAL A 109 -4.10 17.37 12.00
C VAL A 109 -4.43 17.46 13.49
N GLU A 110 -4.27 18.63 14.07
CA GLU A 110 -4.66 18.94 15.45
C GLU A 110 -6.15 19.27 15.55
N MET A 111 -6.84 18.65 16.52
CA MET A 111 -8.30 18.75 16.72
C MET A 111 -8.70 19.38 18.07
N SER A 112 -7.75 20.02 18.77
CA SER A 112 -7.96 20.62 20.10
C SER A 112 -8.91 21.83 20.05
N GLY A 113 -8.79 22.67 19.02
CA GLY A 113 -9.59 23.89 18.83
C GLY A 113 -11.01 23.70 18.28
N SER A 114 -11.62 24.82 17.86
CA SER A 114 -12.92 24.89 17.19
C SER A 114 -12.86 24.48 15.72
N LYS A 115 -11.69 24.62 15.08
CA LYS A 115 -11.39 24.20 13.70
C LYS A 115 -10.15 23.31 13.70
N PRO A 116 -10.02 22.37 12.74
CA PRO A 116 -8.78 21.63 12.54
C PRO A 116 -7.64 22.58 12.22
N ASN A 117 -6.46 22.29 12.78
CA ASN A 117 -5.23 22.98 12.45
C ASN A 117 -4.21 21.97 11.93
N ILE A 118 -3.42 22.33 10.91
CA ILE A 118 -2.34 21.47 10.43
C ILE A 118 -1.04 21.97 11.05
N ILE A 119 -0.39 21.10 11.81
CA ILE A 119 0.82 21.41 12.57
C ILE A 119 1.97 20.49 12.13
N GLU A 120 3.20 20.95 12.30
CA GLU A 120 4.39 20.12 12.06
C GLU A 120 4.46 18.95 13.06
N THR A 121 4.77 17.76 12.57
CA THR A 121 4.95 16.56 13.39
C THR A 121 6.34 16.54 14.02
N THR A 122 6.43 17.07 15.24
CA THR A 122 7.69 17.10 16.02
C THR A 122 8.24 15.69 16.32
N PRO A 123 9.55 15.54 16.64
CA PRO A 123 10.12 14.26 17.07
C PRO A 123 9.41 13.64 18.29
N ARG A 124 8.91 14.46 19.21
CA ARG A 124 8.10 13.99 20.35
C ARG A 124 6.77 13.40 19.88
N MET A 125 6.07 14.07 18.97
CA MET A 125 4.82 13.56 18.40
C MET A 125 5.04 12.25 17.66
N ARG A 126 6.13 12.12 16.87
CA ARG A 126 6.47 10.86 16.19
C ARG A 126 6.66 9.70 17.17
N ARG A 127 7.39 9.91 18.26
CA ARG A 127 7.56 8.90 19.32
C ARG A 127 6.22 8.45 19.91
N ILE A 128 5.31 9.39 20.16
CA ILE A 128 3.98 9.09 20.70
C ILE A 128 3.11 8.37 19.67
N LEU A 129 3.11 8.81 18.41
CA LEU A 129 2.38 8.15 17.33
C LEU A 129 2.86 6.71 17.08
N ARG A 130 4.15 6.43 17.32
CA ARG A 130 4.72 5.07 17.28
C ARG A 130 4.41 4.21 18.50
N SER A 131 3.86 4.80 19.56
CA SER A 131 3.55 4.04 20.77
C SER A 131 2.55 2.92 20.45
N PRO A 132 2.71 1.73 21.05
CA PRO A 132 1.84 0.59 20.77
C PRO A 132 0.36 0.97 20.87
N GLY A 133 -0.41 0.62 19.83
CA GLY A 133 -1.84 0.89 19.79
C GLY A 133 -2.23 2.26 19.22
N ILE A 134 -1.31 3.23 19.06
CA ILE A 134 -1.65 4.54 18.49
C ILE A 134 -1.69 4.49 16.97
N LEU A 135 -0.57 4.37 16.28
CA LEU A 135 -0.53 4.17 14.83
C LEU A 135 -0.08 2.74 14.57
N THR A 136 -1.00 1.89 14.13
CA THR A 136 -0.77 0.46 13.98
C THR A 136 -1.13 0.00 12.59
N MET A 137 -0.36 -0.94 12.07
CA MET A 137 -0.81 -1.76 10.94
C MET A 137 -1.89 -2.73 11.42
N GLU A 138 -2.84 -3.02 10.55
CA GLU A 138 -3.87 -4.00 10.84
C GLU A 138 -3.28 -5.42 10.82
N ARG A 139 -3.49 -6.17 11.90
CA ARG A 139 -2.88 -7.49 12.12
C ARG A 139 -3.80 -8.66 11.77
N ARG A 140 -5.09 -8.41 11.53
CA ARG A 140 -6.02 -9.49 11.15
C ARG A 140 -5.56 -10.15 9.86
N TYR A 141 -5.57 -11.48 9.86
CA TYR A 141 -5.11 -12.30 8.74
C TYR A 141 -5.78 -11.92 7.41
N SER A 142 -7.10 -11.71 7.41
CA SER A 142 -7.85 -11.34 6.19
C SER A 142 -7.38 -10.03 5.56
N TYR A 143 -6.94 -9.07 6.36
CA TYR A 143 -6.50 -7.77 5.87
C TYR A 143 -5.04 -7.78 5.44
N ARG A 144 -4.20 -8.57 6.11
CA ARG A 144 -2.85 -8.87 5.59
C ARG A 144 -2.93 -9.58 4.24
N ARG A 145 -3.90 -10.48 4.06
CA ARG A 145 -4.20 -11.12 2.77
C ARG A 145 -4.57 -10.11 1.70
N ASP A 146 -5.48 -9.18 1.99
CA ASP A 146 -5.85 -8.14 1.02
C ASP A 146 -4.64 -7.29 0.60
N ILE A 147 -3.78 -6.91 1.55
CA ILE A 147 -2.55 -6.15 1.27
C ILE A 147 -1.59 -6.97 0.41
N GLY A 148 -1.27 -8.20 0.83
CA GLY A 148 -0.34 -9.06 0.11
C GLY A 148 -0.82 -9.41 -1.30
N GLN A 149 -2.11 -9.67 -1.48
CA GLN A 149 -2.72 -9.87 -2.79
C GLN A 149 -2.55 -8.64 -3.69
N PHE A 150 -2.87 -7.45 -3.19
CA PHE A 150 -2.68 -6.23 -3.97
C PHE A 150 -1.21 -6.01 -4.38
N LEU A 151 -0.27 -6.12 -3.43
CA LEU A 151 1.15 -5.94 -3.71
C LEU A 151 1.66 -6.97 -4.73
N MET A 152 1.15 -8.19 -4.66
CA MET A 152 1.45 -9.27 -5.60
C MET A 152 0.91 -8.98 -7.00
N TYR A 153 -0.39 -8.68 -7.12
CA TYR A 153 -1.02 -8.38 -8.42
C TYR A 153 -0.32 -7.22 -9.12
N HIS A 154 0.04 -6.19 -8.36
CA HIS A 154 0.81 -5.08 -8.89
C HIS A 154 2.19 -5.54 -9.40
N ALA A 155 2.89 -6.42 -8.67
CA ALA A 155 4.20 -6.95 -9.04
C ALA A 155 4.18 -7.82 -10.30
N VAL A 156 3.18 -8.72 -10.45
CA VAL A 156 3.07 -9.60 -11.62
C VAL A 156 2.49 -8.90 -12.85
N SER A 157 1.97 -7.67 -12.69
CA SER A 157 1.49 -6.83 -13.79
C SER A 157 2.59 -5.92 -14.35
N GLN A 158 3.80 -5.96 -13.79
CA GLN A 158 4.94 -5.20 -14.30
C GLN A 158 5.41 -5.77 -15.65
N ARG A 159 6.11 -4.92 -16.42
CA ARG A 159 6.74 -5.35 -17.67
C ARG A 159 8.05 -6.08 -17.39
N PHE A 160 8.22 -7.25 -17.99
CA PHE A 160 9.39 -8.10 -17.81
C PHE A 160 10.44 -7.96 -18.92
N ASP A 161 10.51 -6.78 -19.57
CA ASP A 161 11.36 -6.52 -20.75
C ASP A 161 12.87 -6.80 -20.51
N HIS A 162 13.34 -6.78 -19.26
CA HIS A 162 14.73 -7.03 -18.87
C HIS A 162 15.00 -8.48 -18.42
N VAL A 163 13.97 -9.33 -18.35
CA VAL A 163 14.13 -10.74 -18.05
C VAL A 163 14.52 -11.48 -19.32
N LYS A 164 15.42 -12.46 -19.20
CA LYS A 164 15.80 -13.30 -20.34
C LYS A 164 14.55 -13.98 -20.90
N ARG A 165 14.23 -13.71 -22.17
CA ARG A 165 13.05 -14.24 -22.88
C ARG A 165 12.84 -15.74 -22.67
N GLY A 166 13.89 -16.54 -22.77
CA GLY A 166 13.81 -17.99 -22.54
C GLY A 166 13.29 -18.41 -21.16
N GLN A 167 13.47 -17.59 -20.11
CA GLN A 167 12.92 -17.88 -18.78
C GLN A 167 11.41 -17.63 -18.71
N VAL A 168 10.93 -16.63 -19.45
CA VAL A 168 9.50 -16.31 -19.57
C VAL A 168 8.80 -17.39 -20.39
N GLU A 169 9.37 -17.75 -21.55
CA GLU A 169 8.87 -18.82 -22.42
C GLU A 169 8.84 -20.16 -21.67
N GLU A 170 9.91 -20.51 -20.96
CA GLU A 170 9.97 -21.74 -20.15
C GLU A 170 8.87 -21.78 -19.07
N PHE A 171 8.61 -20.66 -18.38
CA PHE A 171 7.56 -20.60 -17.35
C PHE A 171 6.17 -20.83 -17.95
N ILE A 172 5.88 -20.21 -19.10
CA ILE A 172 4.61 -20.36 -19.83
C ILE A 172 4.46 -21.81 -20.33
N GLU A 173 5.50 -22.36 -20.95
CA GLU A 173 5.49 -23.73 -21.46
C GLU A 173 5.20 -24.75 -20.36
N LEU A 174 5.80 -24.60 -19.18
CA LEU A 174 5.57 -25.48 -18.02
C LEU A 174 4.15 -25.36 -17.44
N GLY A 175 3.41 -24.29 -17.76
CA GLY A 175 2.00 -24.13 -17.42
C GLY A 175 1.04 -24.89 -18.34
N ALA A 176 1.52 -25.43 -19.46
CA ALA A 176 0.68 -26.15 -20.42
C ALA A 176 0.07 -27.43 -19.82
N ALA A 177 -1.13 -27.80 -20.31
CA ALA A 177 -1.89 -28.96 -19.85
C ALA A 177 -1.07 -30.27 -19.81
N LYS A 178 -0.15 -30.45 -20.75
CA LYS A 178 0.72 -31.64 -20.85
C LYS A 178 1.67 -31.83 -19.65
N PHE A 179 1.94 -30.78 -18.87
CA PHE A 179 2.84 -30.82 -17.71
C PHE A 179 2.10 -30.78 -16.37
N GLN A 180 0.77 -30.71 -16.35
CA GLN A 180 0.00 -30.56 -15.11
C GLN A 180 0.16 -31.73 -14.13
N THR A 181 0.43 -32.94 -14.64
CA THR A 181 0.64 -34.15 -13.81
C THR A 181 2.12 -34.49 -13.61
N ASP A 182 3.04 -33.71 -14.18
CA ASP A 182 4.48 -33.92 -14.02
C ASP A 182 4.99 -33.12 -12.81
N GLU A 183 5.27 -33.83 -11.72
CA GLU A 183 5.71 -33.22 -10.45
C GLU A 183 7.00 -32.40 -10.60
N LEU A 184 7.97 -32.87 -11.39
CA LEU A 184 9.23 -32.17 -11.60
C LEU A 184 9.03 -30.90 -12.42
N ALA A 185 8.15 -30.97 -13.43
CA ALA A 185 7.76 -29.79 -14.22
C ALA A 185 7.02 -28.76 -13.34
N GLN A 186 6.12 -29.20 -12.47
CA GLN A 186 5.41 -28.30 -11.54
C GLN A 186 6.37 -27.66 -10.53
N GLU A 187 7.29 -28.43 -9.93
CA GLU A 187 8.31 -27.86 -9.03
C GLU A 187 9.19 -26.83 -9.74
N ARG A 188 9.57 -27.10 -11.00
CA ARG A 188 10.34 -26.16 -11.82
C ARG A 188 9.53 -24.91 -12.15
N ARG A 189 8.24 -25.03 -12.50
CA ARG A 189 7.32 -23.90 -12.74
C ARG A 189 7.20 -23.04 -11.50
N LEU A 190 7.02 -23.65 -10.32
CA LEU A 190 6.95 -22.95 -9.04
C LEU A 190 8.22 -22.14 -8.78
N ARG A 191 9.41 -22.74 -8.94
CA ARG A 191 10.68 -22.02 -8.74
C ARG A 191 10.86 -20.86 -9.70
N LEU A 192 10.48 -21.02 -10.97
CA LEU A 192 10.50 -19.93 -11.95
C LEU A 192 9.49 -18.84 -11.62
N GLY A 193 8.26 -19.22 -11.26
CA GLY A 193 7.20 -18.31 -10.83
C GLY A 193 7.63 -17.47 -9.64
N MET A 194 8.20 -18.08 -8.60
CA MET A 194 8.78 -17.37 -7.44
C MET A 194 9.85 -16.39 -7.87
N ARG A 195 10.75 -16.79 -8.78
CA ARG A 195 11.82 -15.92 -9.26
C ARG A 195 11.27 -14.73 -10.04
N LEU A 196 10.38 -14.96 -11.01
CA LEU A 196 9.75 -13.92 -11.81
C LEU A 196 8.95 -12.97 -10.93
N THR A 197 8.21 -13.49 -9.96
CA THR A 197 7.50 -12.70 -8.96
C THR A 197 8.44 -11.79 -8.15
N ASN A 198 9.57 -12.31 -7.69
CA ASN A 198 10.57 -11.52 -6.98
C ASN A 198 11.18 -10.41 -7.84
N ILE A 199 11.35 -10.66 -9.14
CA ILE A 199 11.78 -9.64 -10.11
C ILE A 199 10.68 -8.59 -10.28
N GLY A 200 9.43 -9.02 -10.48
CA GLY A 200 8.24 -8.17 -10.53
C GLY A 200 8.14 -7.22 -9.34
N LEU A 201 8.35 -7.76 -8.14
CA LEU A 201 8.40 -6.97 -6.90
C LEU A 201 9.54 -5.94 -6.91
N GLY A 202 10.71 -6.30 -7.42
CA GLY A 202 11.84 -5.39 -7.59
C GLY A 202 11.48 -4.18 -8.45
N ILE A 203 10.90 -4.42 -9.63
CA ILE A 203 10.46 -3.36 -10.55
C ILE A 203 9.40 -2.49 -9.90
N ALA A 204 8.38 -3.11 -9.29
CA ALA A 204 7.28 -2.40 -8.64
C ALA A 204 7.77 -1.44 -7.55
N VAL A 205 8.77 -1.84 -6.76
CA VAL A 205 9.28 -0.99 -5.68
C VAL A 205 10.25 0.10 -6.14
N ASP A 206 10.79 0.04 -7.36
CA ASP A 206 11.69 1.08 -7.87
C ASP A 206 11.02 2.45 -7.88
N GLY A 207 9.71 2.50 -8.21
CA GLY A 207 8.91 3.73 -8.20
C GLY A 207 8.77 4.38 -6.82
N ILE A 208 8.89 3.61 -5.74
CA ILE A 208 8.77 4.10 -4.35
C ILE A 208 10.11 4.14 -3.59
N GLY A 209 11.14 3.44 -4.07
CA GLY A 209 12.42 3.23 -3.38
C GLY A 209 13.08 4.52 -2.93
N LYS A 210 13.11 5.55 -3.79
CA LYS A 210 13.67 6.88 -3.43
C LYS A 210 12.89 7.55 -2.29
N LYS A 211 11.55 7.52 -2.33
CA LYS A 211 10.71 8.11 -1.27
C LYS A 211 10.87 7.35 0.04
N TYR A 212 10.98 6.02 -0.02
CA TYR A 212 11.25 5.17 1.14
C TYR A 212 12.58 5.51 1.81
N LEU A 213 13.65 5.63 1.02
CA LEU A 213 14.98 6.00 1.52
C LEU A 213 14.97 7.38 2.18
N GLN A 214 14.33 8.37 1.55
CA GLN A 214 14.17 9.71 2.12
C GLN A 214 13.36 9.69 3.43
N ALA A 215 12.32 8.87 3.50
CA ALA A 215 11.52 8.68 4.71
C ALA A 215 12.35 8.06 5.85
N ARG A 216 13.25 7.13 5.55
CA ARG A 216 14.19 6.56 6.53
C ARG A 216 15.18 7.62 7.03
N GLN A 217 15.81 8.35 6.11
CA GLN A 217 16.79 9.40 6.42
C GLN A 217 16.20 10.56 7.26
N SER A 218 14.93 10.91 7.02
CA SER A 218 14.22 11.96 7.76
C SER A 218 13.53 11.46 9.04
N LEU A 219 13.84 10.22 9.47
CA LEU A 219 13.25 9.57 10.65
C LEU A 219 11.71 9.54 10.62
N ALA A 220 11.11 9.54 9.42
CA ALA A 220 9.66 9.39 9.23
C ALA A 220 9.24 7.94 9.39
N LEU A 221 10.13 7.01 9.05
CA LEU A 221 10.03 5.59 9.39
C LEU A 221 10.58 5.30 10.79
N PRO A 222 10.01 4.32 11.52
CA PRO A 222 10.60 3.82 12.75
C PRO A 222 11.93 3.09 12.48
N GLU A 223 12.74 2.89 13.52
CA GLU A 223 14.08 2.29 13.39
C GLU A 223 13.99 0.81 12.97
N GLU A 224 13.00 0.12 13.51
CA GLU A 224 12.64 -1.26 13.21
C GLU A 224 11.95 -1.45 11.85
N ALA A 225 11.68 -0.38 11.09
CA ALA A 225 11.12 -0.51 9.75
C ALA A 225 12.04 -1.35 8.86
N PRO A 226 11.48 -2.15 7.92
CA PRO A 226 12.28 -2.90 6.97
C PRO A 226 13.30 -2.03 6.25
N ILE A 227 14.45 -2.61 5.90
CA ILE A 227 15.61 -1.85 5.38
C ILE A 227 15.26 -1.12 4.08
N CYS A 228 14.41 -1.70 3.24
CA CYS A 228 13.96 -1.14 1.97
C CYS A 228 12.49 -1.50 1.68
N ALA A 229 11.90 -0.80 0.70
CA ALA A 229 10.54 -1.04 0.22
C ALA A 229 10.32 -2.48 -0.28
N TRP A 230 11.34 -3.09 -0.90
CA TRP A 230 11.29 -4.48 -1.35
C TRP A 230 11.01 -5.44 -0.19
N GLN A 231 11.68 -5.25 0.95
CA GLN A 231 11.50 -6.11 2.12
C GLN A 231 10.08 -5.95 2.70
N VAL A 232 9.54 -4.72 2.72
CA VAL A 232 8.13 -4.49 3.10
C VAL A 232 7.19 -5.31 2.21
N ALA A 233 7.36 -5.22 0.89
CA ALA A 233 6.49 -5.92 -0.05
C ALA A 233 6.57 -7.44 0.13
N LYS A 234 7.79 -7.96 0.24
CA LYS A 234 8.07 -9.39 0.44
C LYS A 234 7.42 -9.94 1.72
N ASP A 235 7.50 -9.22 2.83
CA ASP A 235 6.95 -9.65 4.13
C ASP A 235 5.41 -9.80 4.12
N TYR A 236 4.73 -9.11 3.21
CA TYR A 236 3.28 -9.24 3.01
C TYR A 236 2.91 -10.26 1.94
N VAL A 237 3.80 -10.50 0.98
CA VAL A 237 3.61 -11.44 -0.13
C VAL A 237 3.85 -12.90 0.27
N ALA A 238 4.89 -13.18 1.05
CA ALA A 238 5.42 -14.54 1.28
C ALA A 238 4.43 -15.54 1.91
N GLY A 239 3.24 -15.10 2.32
CA GLY A 239 2.19 -15.96 2.87
C GLY A 239 1.12 -16.42 1.88
N HIS A 240 1.19 -16.06 0.59
CA HIS A 240 0.04 -16.14 -0.35
C HIS A 240 0.33 -16.83 -1.70
N GLU A 241 1.31 -17.75 -1.75
CA GLU A 241 2.08 -18.07 -2.96
C GLU A 241 1.50 -18.91 -4.14
N PRO A 242 0.32 -19.59 -4.12
CA PRO A 242 -0.13 -20.30 -5.34
C PRO A 242 -1.04 -19.52 -6.29
N ASP A 243 -1.92 -18.65 -5.78
CA ASP A 243 -3.09 -18.15 -6.53
C ASP A 243 -2.77 -17.17 -7.69
N TYR A 244 -1.50 -16.76 -7.84
CA TYR A 244 -1.12 -15.68 -8.75
C TYR A 244 -0.19 -16.11 -9.88
N TYR A 245 0.26 -17.37 -9.92
CA TYR A 245 1.04 -17.85 -11.06
C TYR A 245 0.24 -17.92 -12.35
N ASP A 246 -1.08 -18.11 -12.25
CA ASP A 246 -1.97 -18.05 -13.41
C ASP A 246 -2.08 -16.61 -13.92
N THR A 247 -2.21 -15.61 -13.03
CA THR A 247 -2.18 -14.19 -13.45
C THR A 247 -0.82 -13.78 -14.02
N LEU A 248 0.27 -14.25 -13.43
CA LEU A 248 1.61 -14.03 -13.98
C LEU A 248 1.73 -14.67 -15.37
N HIS A 249 1.21 -15.88 -15.55
CA HIS A 249 1.20 -16.58 -16.83
C HIS A 249 0.42 -15.77 -17.88
N GLU A 250 -0.82 -15.39 -17.59
CA GLU A 250 -1.68 -14.60 -18.49
C GLU A 250 -1.01 -13.28 -18.90
N ASN A 251 -0.43 -12.56 -17.94
CA ASN A 251 0.27 -11.29 -18.21
C ASN A 251 1.50 -11.48 -19.10
N LEU A 252 2.27 -12.55 -18.89
CA LEU A 252 3.47 -12.83 -19.67
C LEU A 252 3.12 -13.27 -21.10
N GLU A 253 2.03 -14.03 -21.30
CA GLU A 253 1.53 -14.36 -22.64
C GLU A 253 1.15 -13.11 -23.43
N LEU A 254 0.43 -12.18 -22.81
CA LEU A 254 0.07 -10.89 -23.42
C LEU A 254 1.33 -10.08 -23.80
N GLN A 255 2.32 -10.01 -22.91
CA GLN A 255 3.57 -9.30 -23.18
C GLN A 255 4.39 -9.93 -24.33
N LEU A 256 4.40 -11.26 -24.44
CA LEU A 256 5.07 -11.94 -25.55
C LEU A 256 4.36 -11.71 -26.89
N ALA A 257 3.02 -11.66 -26.88
CA ALA A 257 2.22 -11.38 -28.06
C ALA A 257 2.45 -9.95 -28.58
N ASP A 258 2.55 -8.97 -27.68
CA ASP A 258 2.83 -7.56 -28.04
C ASP A 258 4.24 -7.33 -28.60
N ALA A 259 5.17 -8.27 -28.37
CA ALA A 259 6.57 -8.16 -28.79
C ALA A 259 6.89 -8.89 -30.10
N ALA A 260 5.92 -9.58 -30.70
CA ALA A 260 6.06 -10.37 -31.94
C ALA A 260 5.61 -9.57 -33.17
#